data_AF-A0A1R4B607-F1
#
_entry.id   AF-A0A1R4B607-F1
#
_cell.length_a   1.000
_cell.length_b   1.000
_cell.length_c   1.000
_cell.angle_alpha   90.00
_cell.angle_beta   90.00
_cell.angle_gamma   90.00
#
_symmetry.space_group_name_H-M   'P 1'
#
loop_
_entity.id
_entity.type
_entity.pdbx_description
1 polymer ?
#
loop_
_entity_poly.entity_id
_entity_poly.type
_entity_poly.pdbx_seq_one_letter_code
_entity_poly.pdbx_strand_id
1 'polypeptide(L)'
;MRYGFPALLLALSPCLVVTTADAADDNLSSVSAINDALLNKKTELQDAQTKTQTQKDAYQVKQEALRQLEKKANELSQQLKAAKVALDKSYDSMLTSPDTDISSVKAEYQQAWAKVKANQTARLNAQQALDEQKTTLEQQQQHVELLTRAVNELNIEKRQARAQRLQRELSQTHEQKISFTNRCSNTMTIAQCAEQTKELGLQKAVNQYQQWLLSNATESKLIKQHADNASLNIHLLKHRMLKSGFNNNNQYQSVILAKLEARPDDVVACQLLSLNKSDCVDPQKAAQKQKNKEVAWVSLTVHSNKYHDHIKVDDVNYGSTPIDIMLPVGKHEITVTKEGYHDFTKTVNIRSNYTFRAVLKEQANILKAGHKFADSLKGGVKAPEMITMIRGEYLIGEHASHKISLDHAFALGATPVTVGQFATFINQTNYQTDAELKHLCIAVHDTEITPISDSYWRNPGFKQTATHPVTCVSQNDAKAYAAWLSKQTGFTYRLPTPNEWEIAARSGSQSDYPWGDDFGADNANTGWSGSQWSNKSTSPVKSFDANNLGFYDVIGNVWEWTNDERGMARGGAWSFSPSAAKADNHLFIAPDTAANYVGFRVVREIHK
;
A
#
# COMPACT_ATOMS: atom_id res chain seq x y z
N MET A 1 52.67 59.28 -19.06
CA MET A 1 53.55 58.32 -19.76
C MET A 1 53.97 57.25 -18.77
N ARG A 2 53.90 55.99 -19.19
CA ARG A 2 54.01 54.78 -18.36
C ARG A 2 55.45 54.53 -17.92
N TYR A 3 55.65 54.06 -16.68
CA TYR A 3 56.81 53.26 -16.30
C TYR A 3 56.33 51.85 -15.99
N GLY A 4 56.88 50.87 -16.71
CA GLY A 4 56.62 49.45 -16.55
C GLY A 4 57.72 48.78 -15.74
N PHE A 5 57.31 47.81 -14.92
CA PHE A 5 58.16 46.76 -14.37
C PHE A 5 58.66 45.81 -15.48
N PRO A 6 59.74 45.04 -15.24
CA PRO A 6 59.51 43.63 -14.89
C PRO A 6 60.43 43.05 -13.81
N ALA A 7 59.93 41.94 -13.26
CA ALA A 7 60.47 40.99 -12.30
C ALA A 7 61.85 40.39 -12.63
N LEU A 8 62.60 39.96 -11.60
CA LEU A 8 63.08 38.56 -11.48
C LEU A 8 63.69 38.21 -10.10
N LEU A 9 63.14 37.15 -9.49
CA LEU A 9 63.75 36.03 -8.75
C LEU A 9 65.05 36.23 -7.94
N LEU A 10 64.94 36.05 -6.62
CA LEU A 10 66.02 35.56 -5.76
C LEU A 10 65.55 34.28 -5.05
N ALA A 11 66.15 33.17 -5.46
CA ALA A 11 66.05 31.87 -4.81
C ALA A 11 66.96 31.86 -3.57
N LEU A 12 66.41 31.56 -2.39
CA LEU A 12 67.18 31.02 -1.28
C LEU A 12 66.29 30.06 -0.48
N SER A 13 66.61 28.77 -0.63
CA SER A 13 66.07 27.66 0.14
C SER A 13 66.92 27.46 1.40
N PRO A 14 66.31 27.17 2.56
CA PRO A 14 66.95 26.30 3.54
C PRO A 14 66.10 25.05 3.78
N CYS A 15 66.79 23.90 3.72
CA CYS A 15 66.32 22.57 4.06
C CYS A 15 65.62 22.54 5.44
N LEU A 16 64.41 21.99 5.48
CA LEU A 16 63.80 21.45 6.70
C LEU A 16 63.88 19.93 6.66
N VAL A 17 64.49 19.40 7.72
CA VAL A 17 64.61 17.98 8.05
C VAL A 17 63.21 17.38 8.19
N VAL A 18 62.90 16.38 7.36
CA VAL A 18 61.69 15.55 7.52
C VAL A 18 62.01 14.48 8.56
N THR A 19 61.51 14.69 9.78
CA THR A 19 61.32 13.59 10.74
C THR A 19 60.13 12.77 10.26
N THR A 20 60.37 11.54 9.82
CA THR A 20 59.33 10.52 9.60
C THR A 20 58.80 10.08 10.96
N ALA A 21 57.69 10.67 11.40
CA ALA A 21 56.87 10.10 12.45
C ALA A 21 55.85 9.16 11.78
N ASP A 22 56.12 7.86 11.85
CA ASP A 22 55.09 6.84 11.73
C ASP A 22 54.12 7.02 12.91
N ALA A 23 52.99 7.66 12.64
CA ALA A 23 51.83 7.69 13.53
C ALA A 23 50.57 7.79 12.68
N ALA A 24 50.21 6.69 12.01
CA ALA A 24 48.82 6.46 11.62
C ALA A 24 48.06 6.02 12.88
N ASP A 25 47.72 6.99 13.73
CA ASP A 25 46.74 6.80 14.79
C ASP A 25 45.56 7.75 14.54
N ASP A 26 44.38 7.14 14.58
CA ASP A 26 43.11 7.56 14.02
C ASP A 26 42.47 8.67 14.88
N ASN A 27 43.04 9.89 14.83
CA ASN A 27 42.57 11.01 15.64
C ASN A 27 41.37 11.70 14.96
N LEU A 28 40.25 10.98 14.80
CA LEU A 28 38.97 11.64 14.57
C LEU A 28 38.62 12.45 15.82
N SER A 29 38.59 13.78 15.68
CA SER A 29 38.05 14.68 16.69
C SER A 29 36.64 14.21 17.06
N SER A 30 36.41 13.94 18.35
CA SER A 30 35.08 13.52 18.80
C SER A 30 34.07 14.64 18.51
N VAL A 31 32.82 14.29 18.20
CA VAL A 31 31.75 15.27 17.97
C VAL A 31 31.64 16.27 19.14
N SER A 32 32.00 15.84 20.36
CA SER A 32 32.07 16.70 21.54
C SER A 32 33.17 17.75 21.43
N ALA A 33 34.40 17.37 21.05
CA ALA A 33 35.51 18.30 20.88
C ALA A 33 35.22 19.36 19.82
N ILE A 34 34.57 18.99 18.71
CA ILE A 34 34.15 19.94 17.66
C ILE A 34 33.07 20.91 18.19
N ASN A 35 32.14 20.43 19.03
CA ASN A 35 31.13 21.31 19.64
C ASN A 35 31.77 22.37 20.55
N ASP A 36 32.77 21.99 21.35
CA ASP A 36 33.48 22.90 22.24
C ASP A 36 34.27 23.95 21.43
N ALA A 37 34.99 23.51 20.38
CA ALA A 37 35.69 24.41 19.46
C ALA A 37 34.73 25.39 18.77
N LEU A 38 33.56 24.90 18.35
CA LEU A 38 32.53 25.71 17.70
C LEU A 38 31.87 26.71 18.66
N LEU A 39 31.68 26.35 19.92
CA LEU A 39 31.21 27.28 20.96
C LEU A 39 32.23 28.41 21.16
N ASN A 40 33.50 28.07 21.36
CA ASN A 40 34.57 29.05 21.53
C ASN A 40 34.68 30.00 20.34
N LYS A 41 34.68 29.47 19.11
CA LYS A 41 34.75 30.29 17.89
C LYS A 41 33.52 31.17 17.66
N LYS A 42 32.33 30.73 18.07
CA LYS A 42 31.13 31.58 18.03
C LYS A 42 31.20 32.75 19.00
N THR A 43 31.74 32.53 20.20
CA THR A 43 31.99 33.60 21.17
C THR A 43 33.00 34.61 20.61
N GLU A 44 34.12 34.14 20.06
CA GLU A 44 35.11 35.02 19.40
C GLU A 44 34.48 35.83 18.25
N LEU A 45 33.64 35.20 17.43
CA LEU A 45 32.93 35.87 16.33
C LEU A 45 31.99 36.96 16.85
N GLN A 46 31.23 36.67 17.90
CA GLN A 46 30.32 37.64 18.51
C GLN A 46 31.09 38.85 19.07
N ASP A 47 32.19 38.61 19.78
CA ASP A 47 33.05 39.67 20.31
C ASP A 47 33.66 40.52 19.18
N ALA A 48 34.12 39.90 18.10
CA ALA A 48 34.65 40.58 16.94
C ALA A 48 33.58 41.41 16.22
N GLN A 49 32.34 40.92 16.13
CA GLN A 49 31.21 41.66 15.57
C GLN A 49 30.87 42.90 16.43
N THR A 50 30.84 42.76 17.75
CA THR A 50 30.62 43.90 18.66
C THR A 50 31.73 44.94 18.51
N LYS A 51 33.00 44.52 18.49
CA LYS A 51 34.14 45.43 18.26
C LYS A 51 34.04 46.14 16.91
N THR A 52 33.70 45.42 15.85
CA THR A 52 33.50 46.00 14.51
C THR A 52 32.39 47.04 14.50
N GLN A 53 31.29 46.78 15.22
CA GLN A 53 30.20 47.74 15.35
C GLN A 53 30.66 49.02 16.07
N THR A 54 31.43 48.90 17.16
CA THR A 54 32.02 50.06 17.84
C THR A 54 32.93 50.89 16.90
N GLN A 55 33.77 50.22 16.10
CA GLN A 55 34.63 50.93 15.13
C GLN A 55 33.84 51.61 14.02
N LYS A 56 32.71 51.01 13.61
CA LYS A 56 31.79 51.58 12.63
C LYS A 56 31.10 52.83 13.16
N ASP A 57 30.66 52.81 14.41
CA ASP A 57 30.05 53.97 15.06
C ASP A 57 31.07 55.11 15.21
N ALA A 58 32.31 54.80 15.62
CA ALA A 58 33.39 55.77 15.68
C ALA A 58 33.75 56.37 14.31
N TYR A 59 33.71 55.57 13.25
CA TYR A 59 33.87 56.05 11.87
C TYR A 59 32.77 57.04 11.47
N GLN A 60 31.50 56.73 11.79
CA GLN A 60 30.37 57.63 11.51
C GLN A 60 30.50 58.98 12.22
N VAL A 61 30.93 58.97 13.49
CA VAL A 61 31.16 60.20 14.26
C VAL A 61 32.24 61.08 13.61
N LYS A 62 33.38 60.49 13.21
CA LYS A 62 34.45 61.23 12.51
C LYS A 62 34.03 61.73 11.14
N GLN A 63 33.23 60.93 10.42
CA GLN A 63 32.69 61.33 9.12
C GLN A 63 31.78 62.55 9.25
N GLU A 64 30.93 62.58 10.28
CA GLU A 64 30.04 63.70 10.54
C GLU A 64 30.83 64.95 10.97
N ALA A 65 31.85 64.80 11.82
CA ALA A 65 32.73 65.91 12.19
C ALA A 65 33.40 66.56 10.97
N LEU A 66 33.86 65.76 10.00
CA LEU A 66 34.41 66.26 8.74
C LEU A 66 33.36 67.03 7.92
N ARG A 67 32.13 66.49 7.78
CA ARG A 67 31.03 67.20 7.07
C ARG A 67 30.71 68.55 7.70
N GLN A 68 30.71 68.65 9.03
CA GLN A 68 30.50 69.91 9.73
C GLN A 68 31.62 70.92 9.44
N LEU A 69 32.88 70.46 9.38
CA LEU A 69 34.01 71.30 8.99
C LEU A 69 33.94 71.76 7.53
N GLU A 70 33.44 70.94 6.61
CA GLU A 70 33.20 71.29 5.21
C GLU A 70 32.10 72.34 5.07
N LYS A 71 31.00 72.21 5.81
CA LYS A 71 29.95 73.23 5.86
C LYS A 71 30.50 74.57 6.36
N LYS A 72 31.28 74.53 7.44
CA LYS A 72 31.95 75.73 7.99
C LYS A 72 32.95 76.34 7.00
N ALA A 73 33.60 75.53 6.16
CA ALA A 73 34.50 76.04 5.13
C ALA A 73 33.76 76.95 4.14
N ASN A 74 32.54 76.57 3.73
CA ASN A 74 31.71 77.36 2.83
C ASN A 74 31.30 78.70 3.47
N GLU A 75 30.87 78.67 4.74
CA GLU A 75 30.51 79.88 5.50
C GLU A 75 31.70 80.83 5.65
N LEU A 76 32.87 80.31 6.04
CA LEU A 76 34.09 81.09 6.18
C LEU A 76 34.59 81.64 4.85
N SER A 77 34.42 80.90 3.75
CA SER A 77 34.74 81.38 2.40
C SER A 77 33.85 82.56 2.00
N GLN A 78 32.57 82.55 2.37
CA GLN A 78 31.67 83.68 2.12
C GLN A 78 32.05 84.89 2.96
N GLN A 79 32.37 84.70 4.26
CA GLN A 79 32.84 85.76 5.14
C GLN A 79 34.14 86.40 4.65
N LEU A 80 35.11 85.59 4.18
CA LEU A 80 36.34 86.09 3.59
C LEU A 80 36.07 86.91 2.32
N LYS A 81 35.16 86.46 1.46
CA LYS A 81 34.76 87.20 0.26
C LYS A 81 34.12 88.54 0.61
N ALA A 82 33.23 88.58 1.60
CA ALA A 82 32.62 89.81 2.08
C ALA A 82 33.65 90.78 2.69
N ALA A 83 34.56 90.28 3.53
CA ALA A 83 35.65 91.07 4.09
C ALA A 83 36.60 91.61 3.00
N LYS A 84 36.84 90.84 1.93
CA LYS A 84 37.63 91.29 0.77
C LYS A 84 36.94 92.44 0.03
N VAL A 85 35.64 92.33 -0.21
CA VAL A 85 34.84 93.39 -0.85
C VAL A 85 34.84 94.67 0.00
N ALA A 86 34.67 94.55 1.32
CA ALA A 86 34.75 95.69 2.23
C ALA A 86 36.13 96.35 2.20
N LEU A 87 37.20 95.55 2.23
CA LEU A 87 38.57 96.04 2.12
C LEU A 87 38.83 96.77 0.80
N ASP A 88 38.38 96.22 -0.33
CA ASP A 88 38.52 96.85 -1.65
C ASP A 88 37.80 98.20 -1.70
N LYS A 89 36.57 98.28 -1.17
CA LYS A 89 35.82 99.53 -1.08
C LYS A 89 36.52 100.59 -0.22
N SER A 90 37.14 100.17 0.89
CA SER A 90 37.93 101.07 1.75
C SER A 90 39.19 101.58 1.03
N TYR A 91 39.85 100.74 0.23
CA TYR A 91 40.96 101.18 -0.63
C TYR A 91 40.51 102.18 -1.70
N ASP A 92 39.38 101.95 -2.35
CA ASP A 92 38.81 102.91 -3.32
C ASP A 92 38.52 104.27 -2.67
N SER A 93 38.04 104.27 -1.42
CA SER A 93 37.74 105.51 -0.67
C SER A 93 39.02 106.31 -0.34
N MET A 94 40.14 105.64 -0.09
CA MET A 94 41.44 106.31 0.11
C MET A 94 41.91 107.09 -1.13
N LEU A 95 41.53 106.66 -2.34
CA LEU A 95 41.88 107.38 -3.58
C LEU A 95 41.23 108.78 -3.63
N THR A 96 40.06 108.94 -2.99
CA THR A 96 39.32 110.21 -2.92
C THR A 96 39.54 110.99 -1.61
N SER A 97 40.04 110.34 -0.56
CA SER A 97 40.27 110.94 0.77
C SER A 97 41.50 110.30 1.44
N PRO A 98 42.70 110.91 1.29
CA PRO A 98 43.98 110.32 1.70
C PRO A 98 44.10 110.00 3.19
N ASP A 99 43.34 110.67 4.06
CA ASP A 99 43.38 110.50 5.52
C ASP A 99 42.46 109.38 6.06
N THR A 100 41.85 108.57 5.18
CA THR A 100 40.92 107.50 5.59
C THR A 100 41.68 106.35 6.30
N ASP A 101 41.35 106.07 7.56
CA ASP A 101 41.90 104.93 8.31
C ASP A 101 41.25 103.59 7.88
N ILE A 102 42.07 102.71 7.31
CA ILE A 102 41.65 101.36 6.85
C ILE A 102 42.17 100.23 7.76
N SER A 103 42.83 100.56 8.87
CA SER A 103 43.49 99.59 9.76
C SER A 103 42.51 98.53 10.29
N SER A 104 41.30 98.95 10.68
CA SER A 104 40.23 98.07 11.17
C SER A 104 39.78 97.05 10.11
N VAL A 105 39.49 97.50 8.89
CA VAL A 105 38.99 96.64 7.79
C VAL A 105 40.08 95.67 7.31
N LYS A 106 41.34 96.10 7.33
CA LYS A 106 42.50 95.23 7.05
C LYS A 106 42.63 94.12 8.11
N ALA A 107 42.45 94.46 9.39
CA ALA A 107 42.46 93.48 10.48
C ALA A 107 41.31 92.47 10.36
N GLU A 108 40.11 92.91 9.98
CA GLU A 108 38.95 92.03 9.74
C GLU A 108 39.20 91.04 8.59
N TYR A 109 39.77 91.49 7.47
CA TYR A 109 40.15 90.59 6.37
C TYR A 109 41.22 89.57 6.79
N GLN A 110 42.27 90.03 7.50
CA GLN A 110 43.32 89.15 8.03
C GLN A 110 42.74 88.11 9.00
N GLN A 111 41.78 88.49 9.85
CA GLN A 111 41.10 87.58 10.76
C GLN A 111 40.22 86.57 10.02
N ALA A 112 39.49 86.99 8.98
CA ALA A 112 38.69 86.10 8.13
C ALA A 112 39.59 85.08 7.40
N TRP A 113 40.74 85.51 6.88
CA TRP A 113 41.74 84.64 6.25
C TRP A 113 42.32 83.63 7.25
N ALA A 114 42.66 84.08 8.46
CA ALA A 114 43.16 83.19 9.51
C ALA A 114 42.14 82.10 9.88
N LYS A 115 40.84 82.43 9.93
CA LYS A 115 39.76 81.45 10.17
C LYS A 115 39.65 80.42 9.03
N VAL A 116 39.74 80.84 7.77
CA VAL A 116 39.75 79.93 6.61
C VAL A 116 40.94 78.98 6.68
N LYS A 117 42.15 79.50 6.92
CA LYS A 117 43.36 78.71 7.06
C LYS A 117 43.26 77.71 8.22
N ALA A 118 42.74 78.13 9.38
CA ALA A 118 42.52 77.26 10.53
C ALA A 118 41.52 76.12 10.23
N ASN A 119 40.42 76.42 9.53
CA ASN A 119 39.46 75.39 9.09
C ASN A 119 40.07 74.44 8.06
N GLN A 120 40.90 74.92 7.12
CA GLN A 120 41.60 74.07 6.15
C GLN A 120 42.51 73.05 6.87
N THR A 121 43.29 73.48 7.85
CA THR A 121 44.11 72.56 8.67
C THR A 121 43.24 71.59 9.46
N ALA A 122 42.15 72.05 10.08
CA ALA A 122 41.23 71.19 10.82
C ALA A 122 40.59 70.11 9.92
N ARG A 123 40.23 70.45 8.69
CA ARG A 123 39.70 69.50 7.70
C ARG A 123 40.73 68.46 7.29
N LEU A 124 41.98 68.86 7.05
CA LEU A 124 43.05 67.92 6.72
C LEU A 124 43.28 66.91 7.85
N ASN A 125 43.34 67.40 9.10
CA ASN A 125 43.49 66.54 10.28
C ASN A 125 42.28 65.62 10.48
N ALA A 126 41.06 66.13 10.27
CA ALA A 126 39.84 65.32 10.37
C ALA A 126 39.76 64.25 9.27
N GLN A 127 40.20 64.56 8.05
CA GLN A 127 40.30 63.61 6.94
C GLN A 127 41.30 62.50 7.26
N GLN A 128 42.51 62.86 7.70
CA GLN A 128 43.52 61.87 8.11
C GLN A 128 42.98 60.95 9.22
N ALA A 129 42.35 61.52 10.25
CA ALA A 129 41.76 60.75 11.35
C ALA A 129 40.61 59.84 10.90
N LEU A 130 39.88 60.21 9.84
CA LEU A 130 38.82 59.38 9.24
C LEU A 130 39.42 58.22 8.44
N ASP A 131 40.49 58.45 7.69
CA ASP A 131 41.19 57.41 6.91
C ASP A 131 41.88 56.37 7.81
N GLU A 132 42.48 56.80 8.92
CA GLU A 132 43.03 55.92 9.95
C GLU A 132 41.92 55.05 10.59
N GLN A 133 40.77 55.66 10.88
CA GLN A 133 39.61 54.94 11.41
C GLN A 133 39.03 53.95 10.40
N LYS A 134 39.00 54.31 9.12
CA LYS A 134 38.55 53.43 8.03
C LYS A 134 39.43 52.19 7.93
N THR A 135 40.74 52.37 7.96
CA THR A 135 41.71 51.26 7.94
C THR A 135 41.49 50.30 9.11
N THR A 136 41.27 50.86 10.31
CA THR A 136 40.97 50.05 11.51
C THR A 136 39.67 49.27 11.37
N LEU A 137 38.62 49.88 10.81
CA LEU A 137 37.34 49.22 10.55
C LEU A 137 37.48 48.07 9.54
N GLU A 138 38.21 48.29 8.43
CA GLU A 138 38.46 47.27 7.42
C GLU A 138 39.21 46.05 7.99
N GLN A 139 40.20 46.28 8.86
CA GLN A 139 40.91 45.20 9.57
C GLN A 139 39.97 44.37 10.46
N GLN A 140 39.07 45.02 11.20
CA GLN A 140 38.10 44.32 12.04
C GLN A 140 37.09 43.52 11.21
N GLN A 141 36.65 44.06 10.07
CA GLN A 141 35.77 43.35 9.13
C GLN A 141 36.43 42.09 8.56
N GLN A 142 37.70 42.16 8.17
CA GLN A 142 38.46 40.99 7.72
C GLN A 142 38.57 39.92 8.81
N HIS A 143 38.78 40.33 10.06
CA HIS A 143 38.84 39.40 11.20
C HIS A 143 37.49 38.66 11.41
N VAL A 144 36.37 39.38 11.31
CA VAL A 144 35.02 38.78 11.36
C VAL A 144 34.82 37.78 10.23
N GLU A 145 35.30 38.08 9.02
CA GLU A 145 35.19 37.16 7.88
C GLU A 145 35.99 35.88 8.12
N LEU A 146 37.22 35.98 8.63
CA LEU A 146 38.06 34.82 8.97
C LEU A 146 37.39 33.92 10.03
N LEU A 147 36.86 34.51 11.10
CA LEU A 147 36.13 33.77 12.14
C LEU A 147 34.85 33.14 11.59
N THR A 148 34.15 33.81 10.69
CA THR A 148 32.95 33.27 10.03
C THR A 148 33.29 32.03 9.19
N ARG A 149 34.40 32.07 8.43
CA ARG A 149 34.90 30.91 7.67
C ARG A 149 35.26 29.75 8.60
N ALA A 150 36.01 30.01 9.68
CA ALA A 150 36.37 28.99 10.66
C ALA A 150 35.14 28.33 11.32
N VAL A 151 34.10 29.10 11.67
CA VAL A 151 32.84 28.56 12.19
C VAL A 151 32.14 27.69 11.14
N ASN A 152 32.14 28.09 9.87
CA ASN A 152 31.54 27.30 8.79
C ASN A 152 32.29 25.97 8.57
N GLU A 153 33.62 25.99 8.59
CA GLU A 153 34.47 24.80 8.49
C GLU A 153 34.20 23.82 9.64
N LEU A 154 34.18 24.30 10.89
CA LEU A 154 33.84 23.48 12.06
C LEU A 154 32.42 22.89 11.98
N ASN A 155 31.46 23.60 11.36
CA ASN A 155 30.11 23.06 11.12
C ASN A 155 30.11 21.93 10.08
N ILE A 156 30.96 22.02 9.04
CA ILE A 156 31.15 20.94 8.06
C ILE A 156 31.79 19.73 8.73
N GLU A 157 32.89 19.94 9.47
CA GLU A 157 33.59 18.89 10.21
C GLU A 157 32.66 18.18 11.19
N LYS A 158 31.81 18.95 11.91
CA LYS A 158 30.78 18.38 12.80
C LYS A 158 29.81 17.46 12.06
N ARG A 159 29.35 17.83 10.86
CA ARG A 159 28.44 16.99 10.06
C ARG A 159 29.11 15.70 9.63
N GLN A 160 30.35 15.79 9.14
CA GLN A 160 31.15 14.64 8.73
C GLN A 160 31.45 13.69 9.90
N ALA A 161 31.89 14.22 11.04
CA ALA A 161 32.17 13.43 12.24
C ALA A 161 30.92 12.73 12.79
N ARG A 162 29.75 13.38 12.74
CA ARG A 162 28.45 12.74 13.08
C ARG A 162 28.12 11.59 12.15
N ALA A 163 28.29 11.77 10.84
CA ALA A 163 28.04 10.73 9.85
C ALA A 163 28.98 9.53 10.02
N GLN A 164 30.28 9.77 10.17
CA GLN A 164 31.28 8.71 10.37
C GLN A 164 31.03 7.94 11.68
N ARG A 165 30.66 8.62 12.75
CA ARG A 165 30.26 7.97 14.00
C ARG A 165 29.06 7.05 13.77
N LEU A 166 27.99 7.55 13.15
CA LEU A 166 26.79 6.76 12.89
C LEU A 166 27.09 5.56 11.98
N GLN A 167 27.92 5.73 10.95
CA GLN A 167 28.33 4.64 10.07
C GLN A 167 29.02 3.50 10.85
N ARG A 168 29.88 3.83 11.83
CA ARG A 168 30.50 2.84 12.73
C ARG A 168 29.50 2.16 13.65
N GLU A 169 28.56 2.91 14.22
CA GLU A 169 27.49 2.38 15.08
C GLU A 169 26.57 1.41 14.32
N LEU A 170 26.26 1.71 13.05
CA LEU A 170 25.41 0.89 12.21
C LEU A 170 26.13 -0.34 11.64
N SER A 171 27.46 -0.38 11.63
CA SER A 171 28.24 -1.50 11.07
C SER A 171 28.62 -2.56 12.11
N GLN A 172 27.90 -2.64 13.23
CA GLN A 172 28.24 -3.54 14.34
C GLN A 172 27.73 -4.97 14.13
N THR A 173 28.59 -5.97 14.28
CA THR A 173 28.14 -7.38 14.32
C THR A 173 27.46 -7.70 15.65
N HIS A 174 26.33 -8.42 15.61
CA HIS A 174 25.63 -8.89 16.82
C HIS A 174 25.16 -10.35 16.66
N GLU A 175 25.23 -11.14 17.73
CA GLU A 175 24.70 -12.48 17.78
C GLU A 175 23.53 -12.53 18.76
N GLN A 176 22.40 -13.07 18.32
CA GLN A 176 21.18 -13.11 19.13
C GLN A 176 20.42 -14.43 18.97
N LYS A 177 19.68 -14.79 20.02
CA LYS A 177 18.84 -15.98 20.09
C LYS A 177 17.38 -15.63 19.86
N ILE A 178 16.76 -16.24 18.87
CA ILE A 178 15.39 -15.98 18.45
C ILE A 178 14.55 -17.24 18.61
N SER A 179 13.35 -17.09 19.18
CA SER A 179 12.31 -18.11 19.15
C SER A 179 11.17 -17.64 18.25
N PHE A 180 10.78 -18.48 17.30
CA PHE A 180 9.63 -18.27 16.42
C PHE A 180 8.74 -19.52 16.40
N THR A 181 7.43 -19.30 16.35
CA THR A 181 6.43 -20.36 16.37
C THR A 181 5.48 -20.15 15.20
N ASN A 182 5.30 -21.16 14.37
CA ASN A 182 4.43 -21.14 13.20
C ASN A 182 3.29 -22.15 13.33
N ARG A 183 2.12 -21.82 12.77
CA ARG A 183 1.02 -22.76 12.56
C ARG A 183 1.07 -23.24 11.12
N CYS A 184 1.56 -24.46 10.93
CA CYS A 184 1.73 -25.02 9.60
C CYS A 184 0.39 -25.44 8.99
N SER A 185 0.26 -25.30 7.67
CA SER A 185 -0.92 -25.76 6.95
C SER A 185 -1.05 -27.28 7.02
N ASN A 186 -2.28 -27.77 7.10
CA ASN A 186 -2.63 -29.19 7.13
C ASN A 186 -2.20 -29.92 5.83
N THR A 187 -1.92 -29.17 4.76
CA THR A 187 -1.47 -29.68 3.46
C THR A 187 0.05 -29.71 3.31
N MET A 188 0.82 -29.19 4.28
CA MET A 188 2.28 -29.16 4.24
C MET A 188 2.89 -30.38 4.90
N THR A 189 4.00 -30.85 4.36
CA THR A 189 4.85 -31.85 5.04
C THR A 189 5.53 -31.23 6.27
N ILE A 190 5.94 -32.06 7.22
CA ILE A 190 6.71 -31.62 8.40
C ILE A 190 8.00 -30.91 7.96
N ALA A 191 8.65 -31.38 6.90
CA ALA A 191 9.86 -30.75 6.36
C ALA A 191 9.59 -29.33 5.80
N GLN A 192 8.51 -29.15 5.03
CA GLN A 192 8.11 -27.82 4.54
C GLN A 192 7.72 -26.89 5.69
N CYS A 193 7.00 -27.40 6.68
CA CYS A 193 6.65 -26.69 7.90
C CYS A 193 7.89 -26.24 8.69
N ALA A 194 8.88 -27.12 8.83
CA ALA A 194 10.14 -26.84 9.51
C ALA A 194 10.96 -25.76 8.78
N GLU A 195 11.08 -25.86 7.46
CA GLU A 195 11.84 -24.89 6.66
C GLU A 195 11.16 -23.52 6.67
N GLN A 196 9.85 -23.45 6.48
CA GLN A 196 9.10 -22.18 6.58
C GLN A 196 9.26 -21.54 7.96
N THR A 197 9.18 -22.33 9.04
CA THR A 197 9.34 -21.80 10.41
C THR A 197 10.76 -21.27 10.65
N LYS A 198 11.77 -21.92 10.07
CA LYS A 198 13.16 -21.48 10.12
C LYS A 198 13.35 -20.16 9.36
N GLU A 199 12.83 -20.05 8.14
CA GLU A 199 12.89 -18.80 7.35
C GLU A 199 12.23 -17.63 8.08
N LEU A 200 11.01 -17.81 8.58
CA LEU A 200 10.31 -16.79 9.36
C LEU A 200 11.05 -16.44 10.66
N GLY A 201 11.71 -17.42 11.29
CA GLY A 201 12.57 -17.19 12.46
C GLY A 201 13.81 -16.35 12.14
N LEU A 202 14.44 -16.58 10.98
CA LEU A 202 15.56 -15.77 10.49
C LEU A 202 15.10 -14.35 10.11
N GLN A 203 13.93 -14.19 9.51
CA GLN A 203 13.34 -12.87 9.24
C GLN A 203 13.09 -12.09 10.55
N LYS A 204 12.54 -12.75 11.57
CA LYS A 204 12.37 -12.17 12.91
C LYS A 204 13.71 -11.75 13.51
N ALA A 205 14.77 -12.55 13.32
CA ALA A 205 16.12 -12.19 13.75
C ALA A 205 16.61 -10.91 13.06
N VAL A 206 16.53 -10.84 11.74
CA VAL A 206 16.93 -9.65 10.97
C VAL A 206 16.18 -8.40 11.45
N ASN A 207 14.86 -8.49 11.63
CA ASN A 207 14.04 -7.36 12.11
C ASN A 207 14.42 -6.92 13.54
N GLN A 208 14.57 -7.87 14.48
CA GLN A 208 15.00 -7.54 15.84
C GLN A 208 16.39 -6.90 15.89
N TYR A 209 17.31 -7.37 15.04
CA TYR A 209 18.65 -6.79 14.94
C TYR A 209 18.64 -5.38 14.33
N GLN A 210 17.82 -5.14 13.30
CA GLN A 210 17.61 -3.80 12.76
C GLN A 210 17.08 -2.84 13.83
N GLN A 211 16.07 -3.25 14.60
CA GLN A 211 15.52 -2.44 15.69
C GLN A 211 16.54 -2.19 16.80
N TRP A 212 17.36 -3.18 17.13
CA TRP A 212 18.43 -3.07 18.11
C TRP A 212 19.49 -2.05 17.65
N LEU A 213 19.98 -2.15 16.41
CA LEU A 213 20.93 -1.20 15.82
C LEU A 213 20.40 0.24 15.89
N LEU A 214 19.17 0.46 15.42
CA LEU A 214 18.56 1.80 15.40
C LEU A 214 18.27 2.34 16.80
N SER A 215 18.03 1.47 17.78
CA SER A 215 17.74 1.89 19.16
C SER A 215 18.99 2.22 19.96
N ASN A 216 20.11 1.57 19.65
CA ASN A 216 21.39 1.75 20.36
C ASN A 216 22.30 2.81 19.74
N ALA A 217 21.97 3.34 18.57
CA ALA A 217 22.71 4.43 17.97
C ALA A 217 22.56 5.73 18.79
N THR A 218 23.60 6.57 18.78
CA THR A 218 23.70 7.80 19.58
C THR A 218 22.57 8.80 19.26
N GLU A 219 22.08 8.81 18.02
CA GLU A 219 21.00 9.71 17.55
C GLU A 219 19.70 8.94 17.22
N SER A 220 19.41 7.88 17.99
CA SER A 220 18.30 6.94 17.77
C SER A 220 16.94 7.59 17.44
N LYS A 221 16.58 8.68 18.13
CA LYS A 221 15.31 9.40 17.89
C LYS A 221 15.22 9.97 16.47
N LEU A 222 16.29 10.57 15.96
CA LEU A 222 16.33 11.19 14.63
C LEU A 222 16.38 10.11 13.56
N ILE A 223 17.27 9.13 13.70
CA ILE A 223 17.45 8.10 12.66
C ILE A 223 16.22 7.21 12.52
N LYS A 224 15.46 6.96 13.58
CA LYS A 224 14.19 6.19 13.52
C LYS A 224 13.12 6.89 12.69
N GLN A 225 13.14 8.23 12.60
CA GLN A 225 12.22 8.98 11.75
C GLN A 225 12.52 8.81 10.25
N HIS A 226 13.74 8.40 9.91
CA HIS A 226 14.21 8.27 8.53
C HIS A 226 14.60 6.83 8.16
N ALA A 227 14.37 5.87 9.05
CA ALA A 227 14.80 4.49 8.89
C ALA A 227 14.19 3.80 7.67
N ASP A 228 12.95 4.12 7.32
CA ASP A 228 12.24 3.51 6.19
C ASP A 228 12.88 3.85 4.82
N ASN A 229 13.62 4.96 4.76
CA ASN A 229 14.27 5.45 3.54
C ASN A 229 15.72 4.98 3.38
N ALA A 230 16.20 4.12 4.28
CA ALA A 230 17.59 3.69 4.36
C ALA A 230 17.70 2.16 4.41
N SER A 231 18.53 1.58 3.54
CA SER A 231 18.85 0.15 3.62
C SER A 231 20.13 -0.05 4.42
N LEU A 232 20.03 -0.81 5.52
CA LEU A 232 21.18 -1.15 6.35
C LEU A 232 22.00 -2.32 5.79
N ASN A 233 21.55 -2.95 4.69
CA ASN A 233 22.15 -4.13 4.06
C ASN A 233 22.57 -5.17 5.13
N ILE A 234 21.58 -5.81 5.76
CA ILE A 234 21.85 -6.75 6.85
C ILE A 234 22.21 -8.12 6.25
N HIS A 235 23.38 -8.61 6.64
CA HIS A 235 23.92 -9.90 6.26
C HIS A 235 23.79 -10.88 7.41
N LEU A 236 23.19 -12.05 7.14
CA LEU A 236 23.26 -13.20 8.03
C LEU A 236 24.61 -13.90 7.81
N LEU A 237 25.55 -13.72 8.73
CA LEU A 237 26.88 -14.29 8.63
C LEU A 237 26.85 -15.80 8.92
N LYS A 238 26.16 -16.18 10.00
CA LYS A 238 26.02 -17.57 10.45
C LYS A 238 24.71 -17.74 11.22
N HIS A 239 24.10 -18.91 11.12
CA HIS A 239 23.02 -19.33 12.00
C HIS A 239 23.14 -20.80 12.37
N ARG A 240 22.61 -21.16 13.54
CA ARG A 240 22.44 -22.56 13.95
C ARG A 240 21.10 -22.76 14.65
N MET A 241 20.51 -23.94 14.43
CA MET A 241 19.31 -24.37 15.13
C MET A 241 19.69 -24.87 16.53
N LEU A 242 19.07 -24.29 17.56
CA LEU A 242 19.20 -24.75 18.95
C LEU A 242 18.08 -25.71 19.34
N LYS A 243 16.86 -25.49 18.81
CA LYS A 243 15.69 -26.34 19.03
C LYS A 243 14.76 -26.25 17.83
N SER A 244 14.19 -27.37 17.41
CA SER A 244 13.13 -27.43 16.40
C SER A 244 12.15 -28.55 16.71
N GLY A 245 10.85 -28.29 16.62
CA GLY A 245 9.82 -29.32 16.75
C GLY A 245 8.46 -28.76 17.15
N PHE A 246 7.46 -29.64 17.20
CA PHE A 246 6.13 -29.27 17.67
C PHE A 246 6.13 -29.02 19.18
N ASN A 247 5.47 -27.94 19.59
CA ASN A 247 5.15 -27.68 20.98
C ASN A 247 3.83 -28.37 21.37
N ASN A 248 3.48 -28.30 22.66
CA ASN A 248 2.27 -28.95 23.22
C ASN A 248 0.94 -28.42 22.64
N ASN A 249 0.98 -27.38 21.81
CA ASN A 249 -0.20 -26.75 21.19
C ASN A 249 -0.28 -27.03 19.67
N ASN A 250 0.40 -28.07 19.16
CA ASN A 250 0.51 -28.41 17.74
C ASN A 250 1.06 -27.26 16.87
N GLN A 251 1.89 -26.38 17.42
CA GLN A 251 2.60 -25.36 16.66
C GLN A 251 4.07 -25.73 16.52
N TYR A 252 4.63 -25.52 15.33
CA TYR A 252 6.04 -25.80 15.09
C TYR A 252 6.89 -24.65 15.63
N GLN A 253 7.81 -24.94 16.53
CA GLN A 253 8.71 -23.97 17.15
C GLN A 253 10.13 -24.16 16.63
N SER A 254 10.79 -23.05 16.29
CA SER A 254 12.21 -22.97 15.96
C SER A 254 12.91 -21.98 16.87
N VAL A 255 14.01 -22.42 17.50
CA VAL A 255 14.92 -21.56 18.27
C VAL A 255 16.25 -21.49 17.52
N ILE A 256 16.62 -20.29 17.08
CA ILE A 256 17.76 -20.04 16.20
C ILE A 256 18.73 -19.12 16.90
N LEU A 257 20.03 -19.44 16.84
CA LEU A 257 21.09 -18.48 17.14
C LEU A 257 21.59 -17.92 15.82
N ALA A 258 21.50 -16.61 15.63
CA ALA A 258 21.86 -15.93 14.40
C ALA A 258 22.89 -14.83 14.67
N LYS A 259 23.99 -14.85 13.91
CA LYS A 259 25.02 -13.80 13.88
C LYS A 259 24.82 -12.93 12.65
N LEU A 260 24.54 -11.67 12.87
CA LEU A 260 24.15 -10.69 11.86
C LEU A 260 25.14 -9.52 11.84
N GLU A 261 25.32 -8.94 10.67
CA GLU A 261 26.14 -7.75 10.45
C GLU A 261 25.46 -6.84 9.43
N ALA A 262 25.29 -5.56 9.76
CA ALA A 262 24.84 -4.55 8.82
C ALA A 262 26.04 -3.95 8.07
N ARG A 263 25.90 -3.77 6.76
CA ARG A 263 26.92 -3.18 5.88
C ARG A 263 26.31 -2.03 5.06
N PRO A 264 25.85 -0.95 5.72
CA PRO A 264 25.20 0.17 5.04
C PRO A 264 26.14 0.85 4.05
N ASP A 265 25.60 1.30 2.91
CA ASP A 265 26.38 2.09 1.95
C ASP A 265 26.78 3.45 2.56
N ASP A 266 27.86 4.07 2.07
CA ASP A 266 28.45 5.27 2.68
C ASP A 266 27.48 6.45 2.83
N VAL A 267 26.44 6.51 1.97
CA VAL A 267 25.43 7.59 1.97
C VAL A 267 24.34 7.39 3.03
N VAL A 268 24.19 6.18 3.56
CA VAL A 268 23.09 5.81 4.48
C VAL A 268 23.14 6.60 5.79
N ALA A 269 24.33 6.82 6.34
CA ALA A 269 24.49 7.64 7.54
C ALA A 269 24.00 9.09 7.32
N CYS A 270 24.24 9.67 6.15
CA CYS A 270 23.72 11.01 5.79
C CYS A 270 22.20 11.01 5.62
N GLN A 271 21.62 9.98 4.99
CA GLN A 271 20.18 9.88 4.83
C GLN A 271 19.47 9.83 6.17
N LEU A 272 19.98 9.03 7.11
CA LEU A 272 19.42 8.88 8.45
C LEU A 272 19.58 10.15 9.30
N LEU A 273 20.61 10.95 9.07
CA LEU A 273 20.86 12.22 9.76
C LEU A 273 20.28 13.44 9.04
N SER A 274 19.61 13.27 7.90
CA SER A 274 19.14 14.35 7.02
C SER A 274 20.26 15.33 6.62
N LEU A 275 21.44 14.80 6.28
CA LEU A 275 22.61 15.57 5.82
C LEU A 275 22.77 15.51 4.30
N ASN A 276 23.56 16.43 3.73
CA ASN A 276 23.85 16.40 2.30
C ASN A 276 24.76 15.22 1.97
N LYS A 277 24.57 14.60 0.80
CA LYS A 277 25.41 13.46 0.38
C LYS A 277 26.90 13.78 0.37
N SER A 278 27.27 15.02 0.05
CA SER A 278 28.66 15.51 0.08
C SER A 278 29.30 15.48 1.47
N ASP A 279 28.51 15.44 2.54
CA ASP A 279 29.00 15.34 3.91
C ASP A 279 29.38 13.89 4.30
N CYS A 280 29.09 12.87 3.47
CA CYS A 280 29.33 11.44 3.78
C CYS A 280 30.23 10.67 2.81
N VAL A 281 30.69 11.29 1.71
CA VAL A 281 31.56 10.58 0.76
C VAL A 281 32.99 10.61 1.29
N ASP A 282 33.50 9.45 1.67
CA ASP A 282 34.92 9.21 1.94
C ASP A 282 35.60 8.71 0.64
N PRO A 283 36.48 9.49 -0.01
CA PRO A 283 37.12 9.09 -1.26
C PRO A 283 38.05 7.86 -1.14
N GLN A 284 38.42 7.42 0.07
CA GLN A 284 39.51 6.44 0.27
C GLN A 284 39.06 5.01 0.59
N LYS A 285 37.76 4.71 0.78
CA LYS A 285 37.28 3.38 1.21
C LYS A 285 36.76 2.43 0.12
N ALA A 286 36.86 2.78 -1.16
CA ALA A 286 36.22 2.04 -2.24
C ALA A 286 36.90 0.70 -2.67
N ALA A 287 37.90 0.17 -1.94
CA ALA A 287 38.64 -1.02 -2.37
C ALA A 287 38.91 -2.00 -1.22
N GLN A 288 37.97 -2.94 -1.02
CA GLN A 288 38.23 -4.37 -0.75
C GLN A 288 36.92 -5.06 -0.35
N LYS A 289 36.31 -5.84 -1.24
CA LYS A 289 35.32 -6.87 -0.87
C LYS A 289 35.75 -8.20 -1.46
N GLN A 290 36.27 -9.07 -0.59
CA GLN A 290 36.50 -10.48 -0.90
C GLN A 290 35.15 -11.20 -1.07
N LYS A 291 35.06 -12.00 -2.13
CA LYS A 291 33.93 -12.87 -2.42
C LYS A 291 33.95 -14.08 -1.50
N ASN A 292 32.97 -14.16 -0.60
CA ASN A 292 32.34 -15.41 -0.20
C ASN A 292 30.84 -15.32 -0.53
N LYS A 293 30.21 -16.47 -0.81
CA LYS A 293 28.77 -16.57 -1.11
C LYS A 293 27.94 -16.22 0.15
N GLU A 294 27.85 -14.94 0.47
CA GLU A 294 26.94 -14.38 1.46
C GLU A 294 25.66 -13.91 0.75
N VAL A 295 24.49 -14.18 1.36
CA VAL A 295 23.19 -13.74 0.84
C VAL A 295 22.78 -12.49 1.61
N ALA A 296 22.80 -11.33 0.95
CA ALA A 296 22.30 -10.08 1.52
C ALA A 296 20.77 -10.11 1.59
N TRP A 297 20.16 -9.60 2.66
CA TRP A 297 18.71 -9.49 2.81
C TRP A 297 18.28 -8.02 2.79
N VAL A 298 17.19 -7.73 2.10
CA VAL A 298 16.67 -6.37 1.91
C VAL A 298 15.14 -6.36 2.10
N SER A 299 14.60 -5.20 2.43
CA SER A 299 13.17 -5.06 2.68
C SER A 299 12.37 -4.97 1.38
N LEU A 300 11.29 -5.74 1.30
CA LEU A 300 10.25 -5.62 0.29
C LEU A 300 8.97 -5.12 0.97
N THR A 301 8.55 -3.91 0.65
CA THR A 301 7.29 -3.34 1.12
C THR A 301 6.24 -3.46 0.02
N VAL A 302 5.16 -4.20 0.29
CA VAL A 302 4.07 -4.39 -0.68
C VAL A 302 2.79 -3.74 -0.19
N HIS A 303 2.26 -2.84 -1.00
CA HIS A 303 0.95 -2.21 -0.82
C HIS A 303 -0.01 -2.69 -1.88
N SER A 304 -1.31 -2.62 -1.62
CA SER A 304 -2.36 -2.89 -2.59
C SER A 304 -3.37 -1.76 -2.63
N ASN A 305 -4.13 -1.66 -3.71
CA ASN A 305 -5.33 -0.81 -3.78
C ASN A 305 -6.55 -1.44 -3.09
N LYS A 306 -6.44 -2.68 -2.58
CA LYS A 306 -7.52 -3.37 -1.85
C LYS A 306 -6.99 -3.93 -0.54
N TYR A 307 -7.86 -4.00 0.47
CA TYR A 307 -7.58 -4.59 1.77
C TYR A 307 -8.00 -6.06 1.81
N HIS A 308 -7.49 -6.85 2.77
CA HIS A 308 -7.80 -8.30 2.88
C HIS A 308 -7.51 -9.07 1.58
N ASP A 309 -6.40 -8.75 0.92
CA ASP A 309 -5.83 -9.59 -0.13
C ASP A 309 -4.85 -10.60 0.47
N HIS A 310 -4.32 -11.50 -0.35
CA HIS A 310 -3.32 -12.47 0.04
C HIS A 310 -2.08 -12.29 -0.80
N ILE A 311 -0.92 -12.22 -0.14
CA ILE A 311 0.38 -12.12 -0.79
C ILE A 311 1.14 -13.45 -0.71
N LYS A 312 1.69 -13.86 -1.84
CA LYS A 312 2.70 -14.91 -1.94
C LYS A 312 3.98 -14.34 -2.53
N VAL A 313 5.12 -14.80 -2.02
CA VAL A 313 6.43 -14.59 -2.64
C VAL A 313 7.10 -15.94 -2.82
N ASP A 314 7.49 -16.29 -4.04
CA ASP A 314 8.04 -17.60 -4.41
C ASP A 314 7.23 -18.77 -3.83
N ASP A 315 5.91 -18.73 -4.02
CA ASP A 315 4.92 -19.69 -3.48
C ASP A 315 4.75 -19.74 -1.95
N VAL A 316 5.50 -18.94 -1.19
CA VAL A 316 5.33 -18.82 0.27
C VAL A 316 4.31 -17.74 0.59
N ASN A 317 3.30 -18.05 1.41
CA ASN A 317 2.26 -17.11 1.83
C ASN A 317 2.75 -16.23 2.99
N TYR A 318 2.63 -14.91 2.83
CA TYR A 318 3.07 -13.92 3.82
C TYR A 318 1.91 -13.18 4.51
N GLY A 319 0.65 -13.43 4.15
CA GLY A 319 -0.52 -12.77 4.74
C GLY A 319 -1.17 -11.78 3.79
N SER A 320 -1.55 -10.59 4.28
CA SER A 320 -2.28 -9.57 3.51
C SER A 320 -1.54 -8.24 3.48
N THR A 321 -1.73 -7.43 2.43
CA THR A 321 -1.14 -6.08 2.35
C THR A 321 -1.86 -5.08 3.29
N PRO A 322 -1.21 -3.98 3.70
CA PRO A 322 0.20 -3.65 3.50
C PRO A 322 1.12 -4.53 4.34
N ILE A 323 2.26 -4.93 3.79
CA ILE A 323 3.21 -5.82 4.48
C ILE A 323 4.67 -5.52 4.10
N ASP A 324 5.54 -5.67 5.09
CA ASP A 324 7.00 -5.59 4.94
C ASP A 324 7.61 -6.99 5.09
N ILE A 325 8.29 -7.47 4.04
CA ILE A 325 8.88 -8.80 3.95
C ILE A 325 10.38 -8.66 3.72
N MET A 326 11.21 -9.31 4.54
CA MET A 326 12.65 -9.38 4.27
C MET A 326 12.92 -10.53 3.30
N LEU A 327 13.57 -10.25 2.18
CA LEU A 327 13.93 -11.24 1.16
C LEU A 327 15.42 -11.18 0.84
N PRO A 328 16.03 -12.31 0.45
CA PRO A 328 17.40 -12.28 -0.05
C PRO A 328 17.49 -11.46 -1.35
N VAL A 329 18.67 -10.96 -1.69
CA VAL A 329 18.89 -10.32 -2.99
C VAL A 329 18.77 -11.38 -4.10
N GLY A 330 17.95 -11.11 -5.10
CA GLY A 330 17.62 -12.11 -6.11
C GLY A 330 16.34 -11.81 -6.87
N LYS A 331 15.99 -12.72 -7.79
CA LYS A 331 14.69 -12.69 -8.47
C LYS A 331 13.66 -13.36 -7.58
N HIS A 332 12.57 -12.65 -7.34
CA HIS A 332 11.41 -13.13 -6.59
C HIS A 332 10.15 -12.91 -7.41
N GLU A 333 9.28 -13.90 -7.44
CA GLU A 333 7.93 -13.75 -8.00
C GLU A 333 6.96 -13.38 -6.88
N ILE A 334 6.23 -12.29 -7.06
CA ILE A 334 5.29 -11.77 -6.08
C ILE A 334 3.89 -11.84 -6.67
N THR A 335 3.00 -12.51 -5.96
CA THR A 335 1.62 -12.71 -6.37
C THR A 335 0.69 -12.16 -5.31
N VAL A 336 -0.14 -11.18 -5.67
CA VAL A 336 -1.19 -10.62 -4.81
C VAL A 336 -2.54 -11.07 -5.37
N THR A 337 -3.27 -11.83 -4.58
CA THR A 337 -4.57 -12.41 -4.97
C THR A 337 -5.68 -11.88 -4.09
N LYS A 338 -6.84 -11.60 -4.67
CA LYS A 338 -8.05 -11.22 -3.94
C LYS A 338 -9.26 -11.74 -4.68
N GLU A 339 -10.21 -12.33 -3.95
CA GLU A 339 -11.47 -12.79 -4.52
C GLU A 339 -12.23 -11.64 -5.21
N GLY A 340 -12.70 -11.87 -6.43
CA GLY A 340 -13.35 -10.87 -7.28
C GLY A 340 -12.40 -9.96 -8.07
N TYR A 341 -11.09 -10.25 -8.06
CA TYR A 341 -10.07 -9.47 -8.77
C TYR A 341 -9.17 -10.40 -9.58
N HIS A 342 -8.57 -9.88 -10.64
CA HIS A 342 -7.50 -10.60 -11.33
C HIS A 342 -6.26 -10.64 -10.45
N ASP A 343 -5.63 -11.82 -10.36
CA ASP A 343 -4.35 -12.00 -9.69
C ASP A 343 -3.31 -11.03 -10.26
N PHE A 344 -2.67 -10.29 -9.37
CA PHE A 344 -1.56 -9.42 -9.73
C PHE A 344 -0.26 -10.20 -9.51
N THR A 345 0.42 -10.57 -10.59
CA THR A 345 1.72 -11.27 -10.52
C THR A 345 2.82 -10.39 -11.09
N LYS A 346 3.95 -10.30 -10.38
CA LYS A 346 5.13 -9.54 -10.83
C LYS A 346 6.41 -10.21 -10.37
N THR A 347 7.29 -10.54 -11.31
CA THR A 347 8.68 -10.91 -11.00
C THR A 347 9.54 -9.66 -10.81
N VAL A 348 10.29 -9.60 -9.72
CA VAL A 348 11.20 -8.48 -9.41
C VAL A 348 12.57 -8.99 -9.02
N ASN A 349 13.60 -8.34 -9.56
CA ASN A 349 14.98 -8.59 -9.17
C ASN A 349 15.37 -7.60 -8.07
N ILE A 350 15.32 -8.05 -6.83
CA ILE A 350 15.50 -7.23 -5.64
C ILE A 350 17.00 -7.15 -5.34
N ARG A 351 17.57 -5.94 -5.42
CA ARG A 351 19.00 -5.67 -5.15
C ARG A 351 19.21 -4.73 -3.95
N SER A 352 18.18 -4.02 -3.55
CA SER A 352 18.10 -3.05 -2.46
C SER A 352 16.66 -3.05 -1.93
N ASN A 353 16.37 -2.26 -0.88
CA ASN A 353 14.99 -2.08 -0.42
C ASN A 353 14.09 -1.72 -1.61
N TYR A 354 12.95 -2.41 -1.74
CA TYR A 354 12.05 -2.29 -2.87
C TYR A 354 10.62 -2.12 -2.38
N THR A 355 9.99 -1.03 -2.79
CA THR A 355 8.59 -0.77 -2.47
C THR A 355 7.79 -0.76 -3.75
N PHE A 356 6.67 -1.49 -3.79
CA PHE A 356 5.73 -1.33 -4.89
C PHE A 356 4.28 -1.49 -4.43
N ARG A 357 3.39 -0.93 -5.26
CA ARG A 357 1.94 -1.02 -5.07
C ARG A 357 1.35 -1.94 -6.14
N ALA A 358 0.71 -3.03 -5.72
CA ALA A 358 -0.15 -3.84 -6.55
C ALA A 358 -1.46 -3.09 -6.83
N VAL A 359 -1.88 -3.10 -8.09
CA VAL A 359 -3.17 -2.53 -8.51
C VAL A 359 -4.03 -3.67 -9.03
N LEU A 360 -4.85 -4.22 -8.13
CA LEU A 360 -5.83 -5.24 -8.44
C LEU A 360 -6.97 -4.61 -9.25
N LYS A 361 -7.27 -5.22 -10.40
CA LYS A 361 -8.40 -4.85 -11.25
C LYS A 361 -9.56 -5.78 -10.93
N GLU A 362 -10.73 -5.19 -10.67
CA GLU A 362 -11.96 -5.95 -10.48
C GLU A 362 -12.18 -6.83 -11.70
N GLN A 363 -12.41 -8.12 -11.45
CA GLN A 363 -12.99 -8.96 -12.47
C GLN A 363 -14.41 -8.46 -12.66
N ALA A 364 -14.69 -7.83 -13.80
CA ALA A 364 -16.05 -7.49 -14.16
C ALA A 364 -16.82 -8.81 -14.30
N ASN A 365 -17.53 -9.21 -13.24
CA ASN A 365 -18.48 -10.30 -13.25
C ASN A 365 -19.70 -9.83 -14.06
N ILE A 366 -19.56 -9.78 -15.38
CA ILE A 366 -20.72 -9.69 -16.26
C ILE A 366 -21.49 -11.00 -16.02
N LEU A 367 -22.63 -10.89 -15.32
CA LEU A 367 -23.57 -12.00 -15.19
C LEU A 367 -23.94 -12.46 -16.60
N LYS A 368 -23.61 -13.72 -16.92
CA LYS A 368 -23.97 -14.36 -18.17
C LYS A 368 -25.07 -15.38 -17.90
N ALA A 369 -26.10 -15.38 -18.74
CA ALA A 369 -27.08 -16.47 -18.75
C ALA A 369 -26.35 -17.81 -18.96
N GLY A 370 -26.77 -18.86 -18.26
CA GLY A 370 -26.15 -20.19 -18.35
C GLY A 370 -24.89 -20.38 -17.52
N HIS A 371 -24.41 -19.36 -16.78
CA HIS A 371 -23.27 -19.54 -15.88
C HIS A 371 -23.62 -20.55 -14.78
N LYS A 372 -22.79 -21.60 -14.63
CA LYS A 372 -22.98 -22.67 -13.64
C LYS A 372 -22.10 -22.46 -12.41
N PHE A 373 -22.68 -22.61 -11.22
CA PHE A 373 -21.94 -22.54 -9.95
C PHE A 373 -22.62 -23.39 -8.87
N ALA A 374 -21.95 -23.66 -7.76
CA ALA A 374 -22.55 -24.31 -6.61
C ALA A 374 -22.00 -23.69 -5.33
N ASP A 375 -22.89 -23.27 -4.42
CA ASP A 375 -22.48 -22.74 -3.13
C ASP A 375 -21.88 -23.84 -2.25
N SER A 376 -21.06 -23.44 -1.28
CA SER A 376 -20.53 -24.36 -0.27
C SER A 376 -21.45 -24.40 0.94
N LEU A 377 -21.76 -25.61 1.42
CA LEU A 377 -22.42 -25.83 2.70
C LEU A 377 -21.39 -25.88 3.83
N LYS A 378 -21.82 -25.59 5.06
CA LYS A 378 -21.00 -25.81 6.25
C LYS A 378 -20.62 -27.29 6.33
N GLY A 379 -19.33 -27.58 6.47
CA GLY A 379 -18.80 -28.95 6.45
C GLY A 379 -18.26 -29.43 5.09
N GLY A 380 -18.14 -28.55 4.08
CA GLY A 380 -17.41 -28.85 2.84
C GLY A 380 -18.18 -29.63 1.77
N VAL A 381 -19.48 -29.87 1.98
CA VAL A 381 -20.39 -30.42 0.98
C VAL A 381 -20.87 -29.31 0.05
N LYS A 382 -21.08 -29.59 -1.24
CA LYS A 382 -21.63 -28.62 -2.19
C LYS A 382 -23.16 -28.58 -2.14
N ALA A 383 -23.72 -27.38 -2.21
CA ALA A 383 -25.13 -27.14 -2.50
C ALA A 383 -25.48 -27.64 -3.92
N PRO A 384 -26.77 -27.68 -4.30
CA PRO A 384 -27.16 -27.94 -5.68
C PRO A 384 -26.43 -27.03 -6.67
N GLU A 385 -26.06 -27.58 -7.83
CA GLU A 385 -25.54 -26.79 -8.96
C GLU A 385 -26.65 -25.87 -9.45
N MET A 386 -26.31 -24.60 -9.62
CA MET A 386 -27.19 -23.50 -9.98
C MET A 386 -26.79 -22.95 -11.34
N ILE A 387 -27.76 -22.52 -12.14
CA ILE A 387 -27.56 -21.92 -13.45
C ILE A 387 -28.21 -20.53 -13.46
N THR A 388 -27.42 -19.52 -13.82
CA THR A 388 -27.84 -18.12 -13.81
C THR A 388 -28.81 -17.80 -14.97
N MET A 389 -29.92 -17.17 -14.62
CA MET A 389 -30.83 -16.43 -15.48
C MET A 389 -30.64 -14.93 -15.26
N ILE A 390 -30.60 -14.16 -16.35
CA ILE A 390 -30.39 -12.72 -16.29
C ILE A 390 -31.68 -11.97 -16.57
N ARG A 391 -31.76 -10.72 -16.09
CA ARG A 391 -32.83 -9.79 -16.45
C ARG A 391 -33.01 -9.71 -17.97
N GLY A 392 -34.24 -9.58 -18.42
CA GLY A 392 -34.54 -9.52 -19.85
C GLY A 392 -36.01 -9.76 -20.14
N GLU A 393 -36.35 -9.70 -21.43
CA GLU A 393 -37.68 -10.01 -21.92
C GLU A 393 -37.74 -11.48 -22.33
N TYR A 394 -38.73 -12.21 -21.82
CA TYR A 394 -38.94 -13.62 -22.09
C TYR A 394 -40.36 -13.86 -22.59
N LEU A 395 -40.55 -14.94 -23.32
CA LEU A 395 -41.86 -15.40 -23.80
C LEU A 395 -42.25 -16.67 -23.03
N ILE A 396 -43.45 -16.67 -22.47
CA ILE A 396 -44.05 -17.75 -21.67
C ILE A 396 -45.52 -17.96 -22.08
N GLY A 397 -46.19 -18.94 -21.47
CA GLY A 397 -47.56 -19.33 -21.79
C GLY A 397 -47.64 -20.27 -23.00
N GLU A 398 -48.85 -20.70 -23.33
CA GLU A 398 -49.12 -21.57 -24.47
C GLU A 398 -48.57 -20.94 -25.76
N HIS A 399 -47.76 -21.72 -26.50
CA HIS A 399 -47.04 -21.27 -27.69
C HIS A 399 -46.23 -19.97 -27.53
N ALA A 400 -45.72 -19.73 -26.31
CA ALA A 400 -44.92 -18.54 -25.99
C ALA A 400 -45.64 -17.21 -26.29
N SER A 401 -46.96 -17.20 -26.16
CA SER A 401 -47.84 -16.08 -26.52
C SER A 401 -47.76 -14.87 -25.58
N HIS A 402 -47.19 -15.03 -24.38
CA HIS A 402 -47.16 -13.99 -23.36
C HIS A 402 -45.73 -13.49 -23.08
N LYS A 403 -45.51 -12.20 -23.27
CA LYS A 403 -44.22 -11.55 -23.00
C LYS A 403 -44.14 -11.08 -21.54
N ILE A 404 -43.07 -11.46 -20.84
CA ILE A 404 -42.80 -11.05 -19.46
C ILE A 404 -41.40 -10.43 -19.34
N SER A 405 -41.32 -9.35 -18.58
CA SER A 405 -40.06 -8.70 -18.24
C SER A 405 -39.57 -9.24 -16.90
N LEU A 406 -38.41 -9.90 -16.91
CA LEU A 406 -37.70 -10.30 -15.70
C LEU A 406 -36.79 -9.16 -15.27
N ASP A 407 -37.11 -8.50 -14.16
CA ASP A 407 -36.43 -7.29 -13.67
C ASP A 407 -35.15 -7.57 -12.85
N HIS A 408 -34.95 -8.81 -12.43
CA HIS A 408 -33.82 -9.26 -11.63
C HIS A 408 -33.11 -10.47 -12.24
N ALA A 409 -31.91 -10.76 -11.77
CA ALA A 409 -31.22 -12.02 -12.07
C ALA A 409 -31.47 -13.01 -10.93
N PHE A 410 -31.56 -14.29 -11.26
CA PHE A 410 -31.66 -15.37 -10.29
C PHE A 410 -30.86 -16.57 -10.80
N ALA A 411 -30.54 -17.52 -9.93
CA ALA A 411 -30.02 -18.81 -10.37
C ALA A 411 -31.00 -19.91 -9.97
N LEU A 412 -31.26 -20.85 -10.88
CA LEU A 412 -32.15 -21.99 -10.64
C LEU A 412 -31.34 -23.28 -10.63
N GLY A 413 -31.76 -24.27 -9.84
CA GLY A 413 -31.13 -25.58 -9.80
C GLY A 413 -31.02 -26.18 -11.21
N ALA A 414 -29.81 -26.64 -11.56
CA ALA A 414 -29.51 -27.30 -12.83
C ALA A 414 -30.33 -28.59 -13.01
N THR A 415 -30.67 -29.24 -11.90
CA THR A 415 -31.49 -30.45 -11.79
C THR A 415 -32.53 -30.27 -10.69
N PRO A 416 -33.56 -31.13 -10.62
CA PRO A 416 -34.33 -31.33 -9.39
C PRO A 416 -33.41 -31.65 -8.20
N VAL A 417 -33.87 -31.35 -6.99
CA VAL A 417 -33.19 -31.76 -5.77
C VAL A 417 -33.18 -33.29 -5.69
N THR A 418 -31.99 -33.85 -5.51
CA THR A 418 -31.80 -35.29 -5.48
C THR A 418 -32.06 -35.91 -4.11
N VAL A 419 -32.32 -37.21 -4.07
CA VAL A 419 -32.44 -38.00 -2.83
C VAL A 419 -31.21 -37.82 -1.93
N GLY A 420 -30.00 -37.77 -2.49
CA GLY A 420 -28.77 -37.54 -1.72
C GLY A 420 -28.67 -36.14 -1.11
N GLN A 421 -29.06 -35.12 -1.86
CA GLN A 421 -29.11 -33.74 -1.37
C GLN A 421 -30.17 -33.57 -0.28
N PHE A 422 -31.34 -34.17 -0.45
CA PHE A 422 -32.41 -34.15 0.54
C PHE A 422 -32.05 -34.96 1.80
N ALA A 423 -31.40 -36.12 1.64
CA ALA A 423 -30.89 -36.90 2.77
C ALA A 423 -29.89 -36.11 3.62
N THR A 424 -29.08 -35.24 3.01
CA THR A 424 -28.16 -34.35 3.73
C THR A 424 -28.92 -33.37 4.62
N PHE A 425 -30.00 -32.78 4.10
CA PHE A 425 -30.90 -31.92 4.88
C PHE A 425 -31.50 -32.67 6.07
N ILE A 426 -32.08 -33.84 5.84
CA ILE A 426 -32.69 -34.66 6.89
C ILE A 426 -31.66 -35.05 7.96
N ASN A 427 -30.48 -35.52 7.57
CA ASN A 427 -29.42 -35.94 8.51
C ASN A 427 -28.89 -34.79 9.38
N GLN A 428 -28.88 -33.56 8.87
CA GLN A 428 -28.39 -32.39 9.61
C GLN A 428 -29.44 -31.76 10.51
N THR A 429 -30.73 -31.99 10.24
CA THR A 429 -31.83 -31.28 10.91
C THR A 429 -32.73 -32.19 11.73
N ASN A 430 -32.68 -33.50 11.47
CA ASN A 430 -33.67 -34.47 11.95
C ASN A 430 -35.11 -34.08 11.56
N TYR A 431 -35.28 -33.38 10.45
CA TYR A 431 -36.60 -32.98 9.94
C TYR A 431 -37.42 -34.22 9.54
N GLN A 432 -38.73 -34.17 9.81
CA GLN A 432 -39.71 -35.16 9.37
C GLN A 432 -40.63 -34.52 8.33
N THR A 433 -40.78 -35.19 7.19
CA THR A 433 -41.61 -34.74 6.07
C THR A 433 -43.10 -34.87 6.35
N ASP A 434 -43.94 -34.11 5.64
CA ASP A 434 -45.40 -34.24 5.73
C ASP A 434 -45.87 -35.68 5.43
N ALA A 435 -45.20 -36.37 4.49
CA ALA A 435 -45.48 -37.78 4.18
C ALA A 435 -45.15 -38.73 5.33
N GLU A 436 -44.03 -38.51 6.03
CA GLU A 436 -43.64 -39.29 7.21
C GLU A 436 -44.60 -39.04 8.38
N LEU A 437 -45.02 -37.80 8.59
CA LEU A 437 -45.98 -37.43 9.64
C LEU A 437 -47.39 -38.00 9.37
N LYS A 438 -47.81 -38.04 8.11
CA LYS A 438 -49.11 -38.56 7.69
C LYS A 438 -49.11 -40.07 7.44
N HIS A 439 -47.93 -40.71 7.45
CA HIS A 439 -47.73 -42.11 7.06
C HIS A 439 -48.31 -42.42 5.66
N LEU A 440 -48.19 -41.46 4.74
CA LEU A 440 -48.89 -41.50 3.47
C LEU A 440 -48.18 -40.71 2.38
N CYS A 441 -48.09 -41.30 1.18
CA CYS A 441 -47.75 -40.60 -0.05
C CYS A 441 -48.73 -40.98 -1.16
N ILE A 442 -49.16 -40.01 -1.95
CA ILE A 442 -49.95 -40.27 -3.16
C ILE A 442 -49.04 -40.91 -4.21
N ALA A 443 -49.44 -42.03 -4.77
CA ALA A 443 -48.64 -42.72 -5.77
C ALA A 443 -49.48 -43.05 -7.00
N VAL A 444 -48.81 -43.14 -8.15
CA VAL A 444 -49.37 -43.88 -9.29
C VAL A 444 -49.12 -45.36 -9.05
N HIS A 445 -50.19 -46.14 -8.90
CA HIS A 445 -50.18 -47.59 -8.70
C HIS A 445 -51.17 -48.24 -9.67
N ASP A 446 -50.73 -49.19 -10.50
CA ASP A 446 -51.57 -49.86 -11.51
C ASP A 446 -52.41 -48.90 -12.37
N THR A 447 -51.84 -47.77 -12.77
CA THR A 447 -52.46 -46.67 -13.54
C THR A 447 -53.44 -45.75 -12.79
N GLU A 448 -53.69 -46.01 -11.50
CA GLU A 448 -54.53 -45.17 -10.65
C GLU A 448 -53.68 -44.27 -9.74
N ILE A 449 -54.18 -43.06 -9.46
CA ILE A 449 -53.58 -42.16 -8.47
C ILE A 449 -54.25 -42.43 -7.12
N THR A 450 -53.54 -43.09 -6.21
CA THR A 450 -54.10 -43.52 -4.93
C THR A 450 -53.16 -43.20 -3.75
N PRO A 451 -53.71 -42.92 -2.56
CA PRO A 451 -52.92 -42.82 -1.34
C PRO A 451 -52.34 -44.19 -0.95
N ILE A 452 -51.02 -44.27 -0.78
CA ILE A 452 -50.31 -45.48 -0.32
C ILE A 452 -49.82 -45.26 1.11
N SER A 453 -50.25 -46.13 2.01
CA SER A 453 -49.82 -46.16 3.42
C SER A 453 -48.34 -46.50 3.54
N ASP A 454 -47.67 -45.93 4.55
CA ASP A 454 -46.25 -46.13 4.85
C ASP A 454 -45.30 -45.85 3.69
N SER A 455 -45.73 -44.96 2.78
CA SER A 455 -44.96 -44.46 1.64
C SER A 455 -44.49 -43.03 1.90
N TYR A 456 -43.21 -42.77 1.64
CA TYR A 456 -42.53 -41.49 1.86
C TYR A 456 -41.24 -41.43 1.05
N TRP A 457 -40.47 -40.34 1.14
CA TRP A 457 -39.33 -40.08 0.26
C TRP A 457 -38.21 -41.16 0.24
N ARG A 458 -38.06 -41.98 1.30
CA ARG A 458 -37.11 -43.12 1.30
C ARG A 458 -37.71 -44.40 0.71
N ASN A 459 -39.03 -44.48 0.59
CA ASN A 459 -39.77 -45.61 0.06
C ASN A 459 -40.96 -45.13 -0.81
N PRO A 460 -40.71 -44.54 -1.98
CA PRO A 460 -41.77 -43.92 -2.81
C PRO A 460 -42.58 -44.92 -3.66
N GLY A 461 -42.40 -46.23 -3.45
CA GLY A 461 -43.03 -47.30 -4.25
C GLY A 461 -42.20 -47.82 -5.42
N PHE A 462 -41.00 -47.27 -5.64
CA PHE A 462 -40.03 -47.78 -6.62
C PHE A 462 -38.59 -47.53 -6.12
N LYS A 463 -37.60 -48.18 -6.75
CA LYS A 463 -36.20 -48.05 -6.35
C LYS A 463 -35.64 -46.69 -6.79
N GLN A 464 -35.07 -45.93 -5.86
CA GLN A 464 -34.30 -44.71 -6.12
C GLN A 464 -32.87 -44.84 -5.57
N THR A 465 -31.92 -44.26 -6.28
CA THR A 465 -30.54 -44.04 -5.78
C THR A 465 -30.36 -42.58 -5.36
N ALA A 466 -29.22 -42.24 -4.77
CA ALA A 466 -28.91 -40.89 -4.33
C ALA A 466 -28.96 -39.82 -5.44
N THR A 467 -28.89 -40.21 -6.71
CA THR A 467 -28.91 -39.32 -7.89
C THR A 467 -30.30 -39.18 -8.52
N HIS A 468 -31.32 -39.87 -8.02
CA HIS A 468 -32.71 -39.67 -8.47
C HIS A 468 -33.28 -38.38 -7.86
N PRO A 469 -34.27 -37.73 -8.50
CA PRO A 469 -35.01 -36.65 -7.86
C PRO A 469 -35.70 -37.17 -6.59
N VAL A 470 -35.72 -36.35 -5.55
CA VAL A 470 -36.51 -36.66 -4.35
C VAL A 470 -38.00 -36.52 -4.70
N THR A 471 -38.78 -37.50 -4.27
CA THR A 471 -40.23 -37.57 -4.46
C THR A 471 -40.93 -37.81 -3.12
N CYS A 472 -42.27 -37.82 -3.09
CA CYS A 472 -43.03 -37.93 -1.85
C CYS A 472 -42.66 -36.83 -0.84
N VAL A 473 -42.54 -35.60 -1.34
CA VAL A 473 -42.31 -34.38 -0.56
C VAL A 473 -43.40 -33.36 -0.89
N SER A 474 -43.91 -32.68 0.13
CA SER A 474 -44.89 -31.62 -0.02
C SER A 474 -44.23 -30.29 -0.42
N GLN A 475 -45.04 -29.28 -0.75
CA GLN A 475 -44.52 -27.92 -0.96
C GLN A 475 -43.95 -27.35 0.34
N ASN A 476 -44.48 -27.74 1.51
CA ASN A 476 -43.96 -27.33 2.82
C ASN A 476 -42.56 -27.90 3.06
N ASP A 477 -42.37 -29.19 2.76
CA ASP A 477 -41.05 -29.86 2.86
C ASP A 477 -40.02 -29.17 1.95
N ALA A 478 -40.43 -28.83 0.73
CA ALA A 478 -39.60 -28.15 -0.24
C ALA A 478 -39.21 -26.72 0.20
N LYS A 479 -40.15 -25.97 0.81
CA LYS A 479 -39.90 -24.66 1.44
C LYS A 479 -38.95 -24.80 2.64
N ALA A 480 -39.13 -25.83 3.47
CA ALA A 480 -38.25 -26.10 4.62
C ALA A 480 -36.81 -26.41 4.17
N TYR A 481 -36.65 -27.20 3.10
CA TYR A 481 -35.34 -27.46 2.49
C TYR A 481 -34.68 -26.16 2.01
N ALA A 482 -35.40 -25.30 1.28
CA ALA A 482 -34.86 -24.04 0.79
C ALA A 482 -34.45 -23.07 1.93
N ALA A 483 -35.25 -23.02 3.01
CA ALA A 483 -34.93 -22.24 4.20
C ALA A 483 -33.67 -22.77 4.92
N TRP A 484 -33.54 -24.10 5.05
CA TRP A 484 -32.32 -24.71 5.57
C TRP A 484 -31.11 -24.39 4.70
N LEU A 485 -31.25 -24.51 3.38
CA LEU A 485 -30.18 -24.22 2.43
C LEU A 485 -29.71 -22.76 2.55
N SER A 486 -30.65 -21.83 2.72
CA SER A 486 -30.35 -20.41 2.97
C SER A 486 -29.49 -20.21 4.22
N LYS A 487 -29.84 -20.91 5.31
CA LYS A 487 -29.10 -20.85 6.58
C LYS A 487 -27.70 -21.48 6.48
N GLN A 488 -27.52 -22.48 5.62
CA GLN A 488 -26.23 -23.14 5.42
C GLN A 488 -25.27 -22.29 4.59
N THR A 489 -25.76 -21.69 3.51
CA THR A 489 -24.93 -20.96 2.54
C THR A 489 -24.76 -19.48 2.89
N GLY A 490 -25.71 -18.90 3.63
CA GLY A 490 -25.79 -17.46 3.88
C GLY A 490 -26.42 -16.67 2.73
N PHE A 491 -26.85 -17.33 1.65
CA PHE A 491 -27.58 -16.72 0.53
C PHE A 491 -29.08 -17.01 0.62
N THR A 492 -29.91 -16.23 -0.07
CA THR A 492 -31.35 -16.45 -0.11
C THR A 492 -31.71 -17.56 -1.09
N TYR A 493 -32.27 -18.66 -0.58
CA TYR A 493 -32.83 -19.76 -1.36
C TYR A 493 -34.35 -19.88 -1.16
N ARG A 494 -35.08 -20.18 -2.24
CA ARG A 494 -36.54 -20.35 -2.24
C ARG A 494 -37.00 -21.29 -3.35
N LEU A 495 -38.30 -21.57 -3.42
CA LEU A 495 -38.89 -22.18 -4.61
C LEU A 495 -39.01 -21.15 -5.76
N PRO A 496 -38.96 -21.59 -7.03
CA PRO A 496 -39.19 -20.71 -8.17
C PRO A 496 -40.63 -20.20 -8.19
N THR A 497 -40.84 -19.00 -8.71
CA THR A 497 -42.17 -18.62 -9.20
C THR A 497 -42.55 -19.46 -10.41
N PRO A 498 -43.86 -19.61 -10.72
CA PRO A 498 -44.28 -20.28 -11.95
C PRO A 498 -43.61 -19.71 -13.21
N ASN A 499 -43.44 -18.38 -13.25
CA ASN A 499 -42.82 -17.69 -14.38
C ASN A 499 -41.32 -17.93 -14.45
N GLU A 500 -40.59 -17.87 -13.33
CA GLU A 500 -39.15 -18.17 -13.29
C GLU A 500 -38.85 -19.60 -13.73
N TRP A 501 -39.69 -20.54 -13.30
CA TRP A 501 -39.58 -21.94 -13.69
C TRP A 501 -39.74 -22.08 -15.22
N GLU A 502 -40.81 -21.50 -15.79
CA GLU A 502 -41.08 -21.62 -17.21
C GLU A 502 -40.04 -20.90 -18.07
N ILE A 503 -39.57 -19.72 -17.65
CA ILE A 503 -38.48 -18.99 -18.30
C ILE A 503 -37.21 -19.87 -18.40
N ALA A 504 -36.87 -20.57 -17.31
CA ALA A 504 -35.72 -21.46 -17.28
C ALA A 504 -35.96 -22.74 -18.09
N ALA A 505 -37.15 -23.34 -18.03
CA ALA A 505 -37.51 -24.51 -18.81
C ALA A 505 -37.39 -24.24 -20.32
N ARG A 506 -37.97 -23.12 -20.78
CA ARG A 506 -37.93 -22.67 -22.18
C ARG A 506 -36.52 -22.29 -22.61
N SER A 507 -35.74 -21.62 -21.76
CA SER A 507 -34.37 -21.18 -22.07
C SER A 507 -34.24 -20.48 -23.44
N GLY A 508 -35.23 -19.63 -23.76
CA GLY A 508 -35.33 -18.89 -25.02
C GLY A 508 -36.09 -19.60 -26.14
N SER A 509 -36.48 -20.87 -25.96
CA SER A 509 -37.34 -21.58 -26.91
C SER A 509 -38.80 -21.10 -26.85
N GLN A 510 -39.43 -21.04 -28.03
CA GLN A 510 -40.85 -20.70 -28.18
C GLN A 510 -41.75 -21.93 -28.41
N SER A 511 -41.16 -23.12 -28.53
CA SER A 511 -41.87 -24.38 -28.77
C SER A 511 -42.43 -25.00 -27.50
N ASP A 512 -43.24 -26.06 -27.66
CA ASP A 512 -43.85 -26.81 -26.55
C ASP A 512 -42.81 -27.47 -25.62
N TYR A 513 -41.69 -27.94 -26.19
CA TYR A 513 -40.54 -28.49 -25.47
C TYR A 513 -39.27 -27.68 -25.76
N PRO A 514 -38.23 -27.73 -24.92
CA PRO A 514 -36.99 -26.98 -25.15
C PRO A 514 -36.26 -27.34 -26.45
N TRP A 515 -36.52 -28.53 -27.00
CA TRP A 515 -35.92 -29.05 -28.24
C TRP A 515 -36.83 -28.97 -29.48
N GLY A 516 -38.09 -28.56 -29.34
CA GLY A 516 -39.04 -28.46 -30.46
C GLY A 516 -40.49 -28.69 -30.05
N ASP A 517 -41.40 -28.70 -31.02
CA ASP A 517 -42.83 -28.96 -30.79
C ASP A 517 -43.19 -30.45 -30.78
N ASP A 518 -42.36 -31.28 -31.41
CA ASP A 518 -42.48 -32.73 -31.32
C ASP A 518 -41.73 -33.25 -30.09
N PHE A 519 -42.40 -34.09 -29.31
CA PHE A 519 -41.80 -34.68 -28.12
C PHE A 519 -40.68 -35.67 -28.48
N GLY A 520 -40.84 -36.44 -29.57
CA GLY A 520 -39.92 -37.51 -29.96
C GLY A 520 -39.89 -38.70 -28.98
N ALA A 521 -38.97 -39.64 -29.20
CA ALA A 521 -38.75 -40.77 -28.28
C ALA A 521 -37.47 -40.55 -27.47
N ASP A 522 -37.49 -40.91 -26.20
CA ASP A 522 -36.33 -40.91 -25.29
C ASP A 522 -35.66 -39.54 -25.06
N ASN A 523 -36.36 -38.43 -25.31
CA ASN A 523 -35.87 -37.08 -25.02
C ASN A 523 -36.07 -36.65 -23.55
N ALA A 524 -37.02 -37.26 -22.86
CA ALA A 524 -37.31 -37.03 -21.44
C ALA A 524 -38.03 -38.23 -20.83
N ASN A 525 -37.97 -38.38 -19.50
CA ASN A 525 -38.72 -39.42 -18.80
C ASN A 525 -40.17 -38.99 -18.52
N THR A 526 -41.07 -39.22 -19.47
CA THR A 526 -42.53 -39.15 -19.24
C THR A 526 -43.15 -40.53 -19.40
N GLY A 527 -44.44 -40.65 -19.11
CA GLY A 527 -45.24 -41.79 -19.54
C GLY A 527 -45.23 -41.89 -21.07
N TRP A 528 -45.14 -43.12 -21.59
CA TRP A 528 -45.07 -43.44 -23.03
C TRP A 528 -43.92 -42.76 -23.80
N SER A 529 -42.87 -42.30 -23.12
CA SER A 529 -41.70 -41.65 -23.76
C SER A 529 -40.77 -42.60 -24.51
N GLY A 530 -40.91 -43.91 -24.29
CA GLY A 530 -39.99 -44.92 -24.83
C GLY A 530 -38.70 -45.10 -24.02
N SER A 531 -38.46 -44.26 -23.00
CA SER A 531 -37.33 -44.43 -22.09
C SER A 531 -37.48 -45.67 -21.22
N GLN A 532 -36.37 -46.24 -20.75
CA GLN A 532 -36.40 -47.47 -19.93
C GLN A 532 -37.17 -47.31 -18.60
N TRP A 533 -37.31 -46.07 -18.11
CA TRP A 533 -38.01 -45.69 -16.87
C TRP A 533 -39.46 -45.27 -17.07
N SER A 534 -39.88 -45.07 -18.32
CA SER A 534 -41.22 -44.62 -18.68
C SER A 534 -42.30 -45.50 -18.03
N ASN A 535 -43.27 -44.88 -17.35
CA ASN A 535 -44.34 -45.55 -16.61
C ASN A 535 -43.87 -46.53 -15.51
N LYS A 536 -42.60 -46.49 -15.09
CA LYS A 536 -42.05 -47.38 -14.06
C LYS A 536 -41.47 -46.65 -12.85
N SER A 537 -40.65 -45.61 -13.08
CA SER A 537 -39.98 -44.88 -12.00
C SER A 537 -39.43 -43.54 -12.49
N THR A 538 -38.90 -42.75 -11.56
CA THR A 538 -37.98 -41.66 -11.90
C THR A 538 -36.69 -42.20 -12.50
N SER A 539 -35.97 -41.35 -13.22
CA SER A 539 -34.62 -41.60 -13.72
C SER A 539 -33.60 -40.82 -12.88
N PRO A 540 -32.32 -41.24 -12.82
CA PRO A 540 -31.26 -40.38 -12.31
C PRO A 540 -31.30 -39.00 -13.00
N VAL A 541 -31.07 -37.92 -12.27
CA VAL A 541 -30.99 -36.59 -12.89
C VAL A 541 -29.86 -36.55 -13.92
N LYS A 542 -30.02 -35.72 -14.96
CA LYS A 542 -29.09 -35.65 -16.10
C LYS A 542 -28.99 -36.94 -16.95
N SER A 543 -30.03 -37.77 -16.95
CA SER A 543 -30.11 -38.93 -17.86
C SER A 543 -30.45 -38.54 -19.31
N PHE A 544 -31.02 -37.34 -19.48
CA PHE A 544 -31.40 -36.77 -20.78
C PHE A 544 -30.63 -35.47 -21.02
N ASP A 545 -30.63 -35.00 -22.27
CA ASP A 545 -29.95 -33.77 -22.64
C ASP A 545 -30.54 -32.53 -21.95
N ALA A 546 -29.68 -31.57 -21.65
CA ALA A 546 -30.11 -30.29 -21.11
C ALA A 546 -30.63 -29.36 -22.22
N ASN A 547 -31.45 -28.37 -21.83
CA ASN A 547 -31.78 -27.26 -22.72
C ASN A 547 -30.57 -26.33 -22.99
N ASN A 548 -30.77 -25.31 -23.82
CA ASN A 548 -29.71 -24.39 -24.28
C ASN A 548 -28.91 -23.69 -23.17
N LEU A 549 -29.46 -23.56 -21.96
CA LEU A 549 -28.76 -22.95 -20.82
C LEU A 549 -28.19 -23.97 -19.84
N GLY A 550 -28.42 -25.26 -20.09
CA GLY A 550 -27.86 -26.35 -19.30
C GLY A 550 -28.78 -26.88 -18.20
N PHE A 551 -30.07 -26.53 -18.20
CA PHE A 551 -31.04 -27.12 -17.27
C PHE A 551 -31.47 -28.51 -17.74
N TYR A 552 -31.42 -29.45 -16.81
CA TYR A 552 -31.80 -30.85 -17.01
C TYR A 552 -33.17 -31.12 -16.37
N ASP A 553 -33.85 -32.14 -16.89
CA ASP A 553 -35.09 -32.67 -16.31
C ASP A 553 -36.17 -31.58 -16.07
N VAL A 554 -36.17 -30.50 -16.86
CA VAL A 554 -37.24 -29.47 -16.84
C VAL A 554 -38.50 -29.98 -17.53
N ILE A 555 -38.39 -31.04 -18.32
CA ILE A 555 -39.50 -31.77 -18.93
C ILE A 555 -39.43 -33.22 -18.44
N GLY A 556 -40.51 -33.72 -17.86
CA GLY A 556 -40.62 -35.07 -17.32
C GLY A 556 -39.83 -35.28 -16.01
N ASN A 557 -39.57 -36.55 -15.73
CA ASN A 557 -39.00 -37.10 -14.51
C ASN A 557 -39.93 -36.89 -13.29
N VAL A 558 -40.09 -35.66 -12.80
CA VAL A 558 -41.00 -35.30 -11.71
C VAL A 558 -41.65 -33.94 -11.95
N TRP A 559 -42.90 -33.80 -11.55
CA TRP A 559 -43.52 -32.49 -11.42
C TRP A 559 -42.77 -31.71 -10.34
N GLU A 560 -42.60 -30.40 -10.54
CA GLU A 560 -41.78 -29.61 -9.62
C GLU A 560 -42.56 -28.49 -8.96
N TRP A 561 -42.52 -28.48 -7.62
CA TRP A 561 -43.17 -27.43 -6.84
C TRP A 561 -42.64 -26.03 -7.15
N THR A 562 -43.56 -25.12 -7.41
CA THR A 562 -43.31 -23.66 -7.45
C THR A 562 -43.72 -23.02 -6.11
N ASN A 563 -43.51 -21.72 -5.96
CA ASN A 563 -43.92 -20.97 -4.78
C ASN A 563 -45.41 -20.53 -4.77
N ASP A 564 -46.21 -20.89 -5.79
CA ASP A 564 -47.64 -20.55 -5.85
C ASP A 564 -48.40 -21.13 -4.64
N GLU A 565 -49.15 -20.29 -3.93
CA GLU A 565 -49.83 -20.68 -2.68
C GLU A 565 -50.91 -21.75 -2.87
N ARG A 566 -51.44 -21.91 -4.08
CA ARG A 566 -52.43 -22.96 -4.41
C ARG A 566 -51.76 -24.33 -4.64
N GLY A 567 -50.43 -24.39 -4.60
CA GLY A 567 -49.65 -25.60 -4.85
C GLY A 567 -49.57 -25.93 -6.34
N MET A 568 -49.06 -24.99 -7.14
CA MET A 568 -48.77 -25.25 -8.55
C MET A 568 -47.44 -25.98 -8.71
N ALA A 569 -47.44 -27.07 -9.47
CA ALA A 569 -46.25 -27.77 -9.95
C ALA A 569 -46.13 -27.72 -11.48
N ARG A 570 -44.91 -27.80 -12.01
CA ARG A 570 -44.60 -27.66 -13.45
C ARG A 570 -43.75 -28.84 -13.97
N GLY A 571 -43.75 -29.05 -15.30
CA GLY A 571 -42.77 -29.91 -15.98
C GLY A 571 -43.19 -31.34 -16.32
N GLY A 572 -44.29 -31.88 -15.78
CA GLY A 572 -44.68 -33.27 -16.04
C GLY A 572 -43.85 -34.29 -15.26
N ALA A 573 -44.17 -35.58 -15.37
CA ALA A 573 -43.49 -36.64 -14.63
C ALA A 573 -43.45 -37.98 -15.38
N TRP A 574 -42.67 -38.93 -14.86
CA TRP A 574 -42.41 -40.26 -15.41
C TRP A 574 -43.65 -41.12 -15.73
N SER A 575 -44.80 -40.81 -15.11
CA SER A 575 -46.08 -41.51 -15.25
C SER A 575 -47.15 -40.71 -15.99
N PHE A 576 -46.84 -39.51 -16.47
CA PHE A 576 -47.80 -38.61 -17.15
C PHE A 576 -47.51 -38.53 -18.64
N SER A 577 -48.52 -38.23 -19.46
CA SER A 577 -48.35 -38.15 -20.91
C SER A 577 -47.32 -37.09 -21.30
N PRO A 578 -46.65 -37.24 -22.46
CA PRO A 578 -45.73 -36.21 -22.95
C PRO A 578 -46.39 -34.83 -23.12
N SER A 579 -47.69 -34.82 -23.45
CA SER A 579 -48.48 -33.58 -23.54
C SER A 579 -48.63 -32.87 -22.19
N ALA A 580 -48.65 -33.59 -21.06
CA ALA A 580 -48.70 -32.97 -19.74
C ALA A 580 -47.36 -32.32 -19.33
N ALA A 581 -46.28 -32.66 -20.03
CA ALA A 581 -44.93 -32.17 -19.76
C ALA A 581 -44.53 -30.94 -20.60
N LYS A 582 -45.44 -30.34 -21.39
CA LYS A 582 -45.17 -29.09 -22.11
C LYS A 582 -44.72 -27.99 -21.16
N ALA A 583 -43.87 -27.07 -21.62
CA ALA A 583 -43.23 -26.07 -20.77
C ALA A 583 -44.21 -25.12 -20.05
N ASP A 584 -45.37 -24.84 -20.65
CA ASP A 584 -46.44 -24.01 -20.09
C ASP A 584 -47.46 -24.79 -19.23
N ASN A 585 -47.44 -26.12 -19.29
CA ASN A 585 -48.37 -26.94 -18.55
C ASN A 585 -48.05 -26.97 -17.05
N HIS A 586 -49.11 -27.14 -16.26
CA HIS A 586 -49.06 -27.11 -14.81
C HIS A 586 -50.07 -28.08 -14.20
N LEU A 587 -49.82 -28.46 -12.96
CA LEU A 587 -50.68 -29.30 -12.15
C LEU A 587 -50.89 -28.62 -10.79
N PHE A 588 -52.13 -28.55 -10.32
CA PHE A 588 -52.44 -28.10 -8.97
C PHE A 588 -52.58 -29.29 -8.03
N ILE A 589 -51.85 -29.24 -6.92
CA ILE A 589 -51.87 -30.23 -5.85
C ILE A 589 -51.87 -29.45 -4.54
N ALA A 590 -52.63 -29.88 -3.54
CA ALA A 590 -52.64 -29.20 -2.25
C ALA A 590 -51.20 -29.10 -1.67
N PRO A 591 -50.77 -27.93 -1.15
CA PRO A 591 -49.39 -27.71 -0.70
C PRO A 591 -48.85 -28.69 0.34
N ASP A 592 -49.72 -29.31 1.12
CA ASP A 592 -49.40 -30.29 2.17
C ASP A 592 -49.46 -31.75 1.69
N THR A 593 -49.76 -31.98 0.40
CA THR A 593 -49.81 -33.30 -0.20
C THR A 593 -48.45 -33.68 -0.76
N ALA A 594 -48.01 -34.90 -0.48
CA ALA A 594 -46.79 -35.48 -1.02
C ALA A 594 -47.15 -36.55 -2.06
N ALA A 595 -46.45 -36.58 -3.20
CA ALA A 595 -46.69 -37.56 -4.25
C ALA A 595 -45.41 -38.13 -4.86
N ASN A 596 -45.44 -39.39 -5.30
CA ASN A 596 -44.26 -40.09 -5.85
C ASN A 596 -43.87 -39.65 -7.28
N TYR A 597 -44.65 -38.75 -7.85
CA TYR A 597 -44.43 -38.09 -9.13
C TYR A 597 -44.14 -36.60 -9.00
N VAL A 598 -43.98 -36.08 -7.77
CA VAL A 598 -43.69 -34.67 -7.49
C VAL A 598 -42.40 -34.54 -6.67
N GLY A 599 -41.52 -33.66 -7.12
CA GLY A 599 -40.32 -33.19 -6.44
C GLY A 599 -40.22 -31.67 -6.51
N PHE A 600 -39.01 -31.13 -6.51
CA PHE A 600 -38.79 -29.68 -6.61
C PHE A 600 -37.36 -29.33 -7.02
N ARG A 601 -37.17 -28.09 -7.45
CA ARG A 601 -35.86 -27.43 -7.55
C ARG A 601 -35.88 -26.11 -6.80
N VAL A 602 -34.70 -25.54 -6.54
CA VAL A 602 -34.56 -24.30 -5.77
C VAL A 602 -34.04 -23.16 -6.65
N VAL A 603 -34.44 -21.95 -6.29
CA VAL A 603 -33.87 -20.69 -6.75
C VAL A 603 -32.91 -20.16 -5.69
N ARG A 604 -31.79 -19.60 -6.12
CA ARG A 604 -30.91 -18.73 -5.35
C ARG A 604 -30.99 -17.31 -5.90
N GLU A 605 -31.24 -16.33 -5.04
CA GLU A 605 -31.29 -14.93 -5.45
C GLU A 605 -29.89 -14.39 -5.79
N ILE A 606 -29.82 -13.51 -6.78
CA ILE A 606 -28.59 -12.80 -7.16
C ILE A 606 -28.82 -11.32 -6.86
N HIS A 607 -28.32 -10.87 -5.70
CA HIS A 607 -28.34 -9.45 -5.36
C HIS A 607 -27.24 -8.70 -6.13
N LYS A 608 -27.56 -7.49 -6.59
CA LYS A 608 -26.68 -6.63 -7.40
C LYS A 608 -25.42 -6.20 -6.66
#